data_AF-A0A964K9G8-F1
#
_entry.id   AF-A0A964K9G8-F1
#
_cell.length_a   1.000
_cell.length_b   1.000
_cell.length_c   1.000
_cell.angle_alpha   90.00
_cell.angle_beta   90.00
_cell.angle_gamma   90.00
#
_symmetry.space_group_name_H-M   'P 1'
#
loop_
_entity.id
_entity.type
_entity.pdbx_description
1 polymer ?
#
loop_
_entity_poly.entity_id
_entity_poly.type
_entity_poly.pdbx_seq_one_letter_code
_entity_poly.pdbx_strand_id
1 'polypeptide(L)'
;MSCFLALFSKQSAIVLPVALVCWDLVHGGCPRLRTRAAWGALAPFVLLTVGYLILRLLLFSNAVREDLLGMGLVEQFLRRQPTYLVAALTGLERPVAGWDTLSVVLGLARLGGAFVVACVRRAVLPKGTWWRLLYLGPFWWLATVGPLAVVGYFTAHHLYLTSAGLALCCALLAWVPWDRGSRVARGSVAGGGLLLLLGSYALLRTTSGEWEAAGDFSSVIARDVREQLNAAPAGTLVVLGAPPTGSDPALRTWLWGFSSPFALLPPFSAVDFTQRAGVITRSEVHCCASQCADHVRSAVSTWRAAPGGLPVIVLGWDAGTQRLLKLTNQDTPGLRQQVEALLDAATAGDLSGGVDAVLMRLGENQARFRLD
;
A
#
# COMPACT_ATOMS: atom_id res chain seq x y z
N MET A 1 -9.91 10.37 -21.86
CA MET A 1 -8.81 10.23 -20.88
C MET A 1 -9.29 9.90 -19.47
N SER A 2 -10.32 10.55 -18.93
CA SER A 2 -10.80 10.33 -17.55
C SER A 2 -11.29 8.91 -17.23
N CYS A 3 -11.84 8.18 -18.22
CA CYS A 3 -12.25 6.76 -18.04
C CYS A 3 -11.06 5.80 -17.88
N PHE A 4 -9.87 6.15 -18.40
CA PHE A 4 -8.67 5.31 -18.29
C PHE A 4 -8.03 5.43 -16.90
N LEU A 5 -8.11 6.61 -16.27
CA LEU A 5 -7.64 6.83 -14.90
C LEU A 5 -8.51 6.12 -13.85
N ALA A 6 -9.79 5.91 -14.12
CA ALA A 6 -10.70 5.16 -13.25
C ALA A 6 -10.31 3.67 -13.11
N LEU A 7 -9.67 3.08 -14.13
CA LEU A 7 -9.18 1.70 -14.09
C LEU A 7 -7.98 1.52 -13.12
N PHE A 8 -7.21 2.58 -12.86
CA PHE A 8 -6.03 2.53 -11.99
C PHE A 8 -6.36 2.65 -10.49
N SER A 9 -7.55 3.16 -10.14
CA SER A 9 -8.03 3.15 -8.75
C SER A 9 -9.37 2.43 -8.66
N LYS A 10 -9.29 1.10 -8.76
CA LYS A 10 -10.41 0.15 -8.84
C LYS A 10 -11.52 0.38 -7.80
N GLN A 11 -11.21 0.93 -6.63
CA GLN A 11 -12.17 1.15 -5.55
C GLN A 11 -12.89 2.50 -5.63
N SER A 12 -12.16 3.57 -5.92
CA SER A 12 -12.70 4.92 -6.06
C SER A 12 -13.67 5.06 -7.23
N ALA A 13 -13.42 4.33 -8.32
CA ALA A 13 -14.30 4.32 -9.50
C ALA A 13 -15.70 3.77 -9.20
N ILE A 14 -15.81 2.82 -8.26
CA ILE A 14 -17.08 2.20 -7.87
C ILE A 14 -17.95 3.18 -7.08
N VAL A 15 -17.33 3.99 -6.22
CA VAL A 15 -18.06 4.87 -5.28
C VAL A 15 -18.30 6.27 -5.83
N LEU A 16 -17.51 6.71 -6.82
CA LEU A 16 -17.61 8.05 -7.38
C LEU A 16 -18.98 8.38 -7.99
N PRO A 17 -19.66 7.50 -8.76
CA PRO A 17 -20.99 7.79 -9.29
C PRO A 17 -22.02 8.05 -8.19
N VAL A 18 -22.01 7.22 -7.14
CA VAL A 18 -22.91 7.35 -5.98
C VAL A 18 -22.62 8.66 -5.25
N ALA A 19 -21.35 8.97 -5.02
CA ALA A 19 -20.95 10.23 -4.40
C ALA A 19 -21.48 11.43 -5.20
N LEU A 20 -21.21 11.50 -6.50
CA LEU A 20 -21.67 12.61 -7.36
C LEU A 20 -23.20 12.79 -7.34
N VAL A 21 -23.96 11.69 -7.39
CA VAL A 21 -25.42 11.74 -7.28
C VAL A 21 -25.87 12.29 -5.92
N CYS A 22 -25.26 11.83 -4.83
CA CYS A 22 -25.55 12.30 -3.48
C CYS A 22 -25.17 13.79 -3.31
N TRP A 23 -24.10 14.27 -3.95
CA TRP A 23 -23.74 15.69 -3.95
C TRP A 23 -24.82 16.55 -4.61
N ASP A 24 -25.31 16.15 -5.78
CA ASP A 24 -26.34 16.88 -6.52
C ASP A 24 -27.66 16.95 -5.74
N LEU A 25 -28.01 15.88 -5.01
CA LEU A 25 -29.14 15.87 -4.09
C LEU A 25 -28.99 16.90 -2.97
N VAL A 26 -27.80 16.99 -2.38
CA VAL A 26 -27.47 17.93 -1.29
C VAL A 26 -27.43 19.38 -1.76
N HIS A 27 -27.01 19.65 -3.01
CA HIS A 27 -26.76 21.02 -3.48
C HIS A 27 -27.95 21.73 -4.13
N GLY A 28 -28.94 21.02 -4.66
CA GLY A 28 -30.00 21.71 -5.42
C GLY A 28 -31.19 20.88 -5.90
N GLY A 29 -31.45 19.70 -5.34
CA GLY A 29 -32.69 18.96 -5.61
C GLY A 29 -32.78 18.29 -6.99
N CYS A 30 -31.65 17.89 -7.58
CA CYS A 30 -31.60 17.08 -8.82
C CYS A 30 -32.22 17.66 -10.12
N PRO A 31 -31.95 18.90 -10.56
CA PRO A 31 -32.29 19.30 -11.94
C PRO A 31 -31.45 18.56 -12.99
N ARG A 32 -30.17 18.29 -12.69
CA ARG A 32 -29.21 17.69 -13.64
C ARG A 32 -29.51 16.22 -13.92
N LEU A 33 -29.78 15.43 -12.88
CA LEU A 33 -30.10 14.00 -12.97
C LEU A 33 -31.47 13.69 -13.60
N ARG A 34 -32.30 14.71 -13.87
CA ARG A 34 -33.55 14.54 -14.63
C ARG A 34 -33.35 14.46 -16.14
N THR A 35 -32.15 14.76 -16.62
CA THR A 35 -31.85 14.74 -18.06
C THR A 35 -31.24 13.40 -18.46
N ARG A 36 -31.62 12.88 -19.63
CA ARG A 36 -30.96 11.70 -20.23
C ARG A 36 -29.46 11.91 -20.41
N ALA A 37 -29.03 13.16 -20.66
CA ALA A 37 -27.63 13.53 -20.79
C ALA A 37 -26.82 13.27 -19.50
N ALA A 38 -27.38 13.55 -18.32
CA ALA A 38 -26.70 13.28 -17.06
C ALA A 38 -26.56 11.77 -16.78
N TRP A 39 -27.58 10.98 -17.08
CA TRP A 39 -27.47 9.51 -17.03
C TRP A 39 -26.47 8.97 -18.04
N GLY A 40 -26.43 9.55 -19.25
CA GLY A 40 -25.43 9.24 -20.26
C GLY A 40 -23.99 9.54 -19.78
N ALA A 41 -23.80 10.60 -18.98
CA ALA A 41 -22.49 10.92 -18.40
C ALA A 41 -22.05 9.93 -17.30
N LEU A 42 -23.00 9.29 -16.61
CA LEU A 42 -22.71 8.26 -15.60
C LEU A 42 -22.51 6.86 -16.21
N ALA A 43 -23.09 6.61 -17.39
CA ALA A 43 -23.08 5.31 -18.03
C ALA A 43 -21.68 4.68 -18.17
N PRO A 44 -20.61 5.41 -18.57
CA PRO A 44 -19.27 4.82 -18.65
C PRO A 44 -18.77 4.28 -17.31
N PHE A 45 -19.05 4.96 -16.21
CA PHE A 45 -18.62 4.55 -14.87
C PHE A 45 -19.39 3.32 -14.38
N VAL A 46 -20.70 3.28 -14.63
CA VAL A 46 -21.55 2.14 -14.30
C VAL A 46 -21.13 0.91 -15.12
N LEU A 47 -20.95 1.08 -16.44
CA LEU A 47 -20.52 -0.01 -17.33
C LEU A 47 -19.13 -0.55 -16.95
N LEU A 48 -18.17 0.32 -16.64
CA LEU A 48 -16.85 -0.09 -16.16
C LEU A 48 -16.94 -0.84 -14.83
N THR A 49 -17.79 -0.37 -13.90
CA THR A 49 -18.00 -1.03 -12.61
C THR A 49 -18.58 -2.43 -12.80
N VAL A 50 -19.66 -2.55 -13.58
CA VAL A 50 -20.30 -3.84 -13.89
C VAL A 50 -19.32 -4.77 -14.60
N GLY A 51 -18.61 -4.29 -15.62
CA GLY A 51 -17.61 -5.07 -16.35
C GLY A 51 -16.47 -5.56 -15.46
N TYR A 52 -15.99 -4.72 -14.54
CA TYR A 52 -14.99 -5.11 -13.55
C TYR A 52 -15.51 -6.19 -12.59
N LEU A 53 -16.73 -6.04 -12.06
CA LEU A 53 -17.35 -7.03 -11.17
C LEU A 53 -17.58 -8.37 -11.87
N ILE A 54 -18.03 -8.36 -13.13
CA ILE A 54 -18.17 -9.56 -13.96
C ILE A 54 -16.81 -10.23 -14.17
N LEU A 55 -15.79 -9.47 -14.60
CA LEU A 55 -14.45 -10.00 -14.82
C LEU A 55 -13.90 -10.65 -13.55
N ARG A 56 -14.12 -10.02 -12.39
CA ARG A 56 -13.68 -10.57 -11.11
C ARG A 56 -14.43 -11.83 -10.73
N LEU A 57 -15.75 -11.86 -10.93
CA LEU A 57 -16.57 -13.06 -10.70
C LEU A 57 -16.07 -14.22 -11.57
N LEU A 58 -15.73 -13.97 -12.83
CA LEU A 58 -15.21 -15.00 -13.75
C LEU A 58 -13.81 -15.48 -13.36
N LEU A 59 -12.91 -14.58 -12.94
CA LEU A 59 -11.52 -14.93 -12.62
C LEU A 59 -11.32 -15.50 -11.22
N PHE A 60 -12.11 -15.06 -10.25
CA PHE A 60 -11.90 -15.36 -8.82
C PHE A 60 -13.11 -16.00 -8.14
N SER A 61 -14.21 -16.27 -8.87
CA SER A 61 -15.47 -16.78 -8.31
C SER A 61 -16.06 -15.91 -7.19
N ASN A 62 -15.67 -14.62 -7.13
CA ASN A 62 -16.18 -13.63 -6.19
C ASN A 62 -16.30 -12.27 -6.89
N ALA A 63 -17.37 -11.52 -6.60
CA ALA A 63 -17.52 -10.18 -7.15
C ALA A 63 -16.95 -9.12 -6.20
N VAL A 64 -17.06 -9.35 -4.89
CA VAL A 64 -16.70 -8.35 -3.86
C VAL A 64 -15.92 -8.96 -2.69
N ARG A 65 -15.30 -10.15 -2.82
CA ARG A 65 -14.67 -10.86 -1.67
C ARG A 65 -15.67 -11.06 -0.53
N GLU A 66 -16.83 -11.60 -0.89
CA GLU A 66 -17.95 -11.83 0.00
C GLU A 66 -17.57 -12.75 1.18
N ASP A 67 -16.59 -13.62 0.96
CA ASP A 67 -15.96 -14.52 1.92
C ASP A 67 -15.22 -13.80 3.05
N LEU A 68 -14.78 -12.55 2.83
CA LEU A 68 -14.11 -11.73 3.83
C LEU A 68 -15.08 -10.85 4.62
N LEU A 69 -16.34 -10.73 4.19
CA LEU A 69 -17.34 -9.88 4.84
C LEU A 69 -17.86 -10.54 6.13
N GLY A 70 -17.16 -10.31 7.24
CA GLY A 70 -17.56 -10.76 8.57
C GLY A 70 -17.47 -9.66 9.63
N MET A 71 -18.01 -9.92 10.82
CA MET A 71 -17.94 -8.98 11.96
C MET A 71 -16.49 -8.61 12.33
N GLY A 72 -15.55 -9.54 12.18
CA GLY A 72 -14.13 -9.27 12.39
C GLY A 72 -13.57 -8.22 11.41
N LEU A 73 -14.06 -8.18 10.17
CA LEU A 73 -13.67 -7.16 9.20
C LEU A 73 -14.20 -5.78 9.60
N VAL A 74 -15.45 -5.71 10.06
CA VAL A 74 -16.06 -4.46 10.56
C VAL A 74 -15.29 -3.93 11.76
N GLU A 75 -14.95 -4.81 12.72
CA GLU A 75 -14.14 -4.43 13.88
C GLU A 75 -12.75 -3.92 13.46
N GLN A 76 -12.05 -4.63 12.58
CA GLN A 76 -10.75 -4.18 12.05
C GLN A 76 -10.87 -2.83 11.33
N PHE A 77 -11.92 -2.65 10.53
CA PHE A 77 -12.18 -1.39 9.84
C PHE A 77 -12.39 -0.23 10.82
N LEU A 78 -13.19 -0.44 11.87
CA LEU A 78 -13.43 0.57 12.91
C LEU A 78 -12.15 0.89 13.69
N ARG A 79 -11.35 -0.12 14.05
CA ARG A 79 -10.05 0.07 14.70
C ARG A 79 -9.05 0.83 13.82
N ARG A 80 -9.15 0.73 12.50
CA ARG A 80 -8.26 1.41 11.54
C ARG A 80 -8.65 2.86 11.23
N GLN A 81 -9.81 3.36 11.66
CA GLN A 81 -10.25 4.74 11.39
C GLN A 81 -9.24 5.82 11.82
N PRO A 82 -8.62 5.74 13.01
CA PRO A 82 -7.61 6.71 13.41
C PRO A 82 -6.37 6.66 12.50
N THR A 83 -5.95 5.47 12.08
CA THR A 83 -4.83 5.28 11.14
C THR A 83 -5.16 5.85 9.76
N TYR A 84 -6.38 5.61 9.24
CA TYR A 84 -6.85 6.25 8.01
C TYR A 84 -6.82 7.77 8.12
N LEU A 85 -7.24 8.33 9.27
CA LEU A 85 -7.30 9.78 9.44
C LEU A 85 -5.90 10.39 9.50
N VAL A 86 -4.97 9.77 10.21
CA VAL A 86 -3.57 10.19 10.20
C VAL A 86 -3.02 10.12 8.77
N ALA A 87 -3.14 8.97 8.10
CA ALA A 87 -2.62 8.80 6.75
C ALA A 87 -3.23 9.78 5.73
N ALA A 88 -4.52 10.09 5.85
CA ALA A 88 -5.18 11.07 4.96
C ALA A 88 -4.68 12.51 5.19
N LEU A 89 -4.23 12.84 6.40
CA LEU A 89 -3.77 14.18 6.78
C LEU A 89 -2.26 14.36 6.63
N THR A 90 -1.49 13.31 6.90
CA THR A 90 -0.02 13.37 6.98
C THR A 90 0.67 12.64 5.84
N GLY A 91 -0.03 11.74 5.14
CA GLY A 91 0.56 10.81 4.18
C GLY A 91 1.30 9.63 4.83
N LEU A 92 1.39 9.59 6.17
CA LEU A 92 2.12 8.56 6.89
C LEU A 92 1.28 7.30 7.06
N GLU A 93 1.82 6.15 6.67
CA GLU A 93 1.17 4.85 6.85
C GLU A 93 1.28 4.32 8.29
N ARG A 94 2.26 4.83 9.05
CA ARG A 94 2.45 4.53 10.47
C ARG A 94 2.54 5.84 11.25
N PRO A 95 1.94 5.92 12.45
CA PRO A 95 2.15 7.08 13.31
C PRO A 95 3.63 7.19 13.68
N VAL A 96 4.14 8.44 13.72
CA VAL A 96 5.51 8.74 14.16
C VAL A 96 5.68 8.27 15.61
N ALA A 97 6.83 7.69 15.95
CA ALA A 97 7.12 7.26 17.32
C ALA A 97 6.90 8.44 18.31
N GLY A 98 6.12 8.20 19.36
CA GLY A 98 5.74 9.24 20.35
C GLY A 98 4.49 10.04 19.99
N TRP A 99 3.92 9.88 18.79
CA TRP A 99 2.60 10.42 18.48
C TRP A 99 1.55 9.40 18.92
N ASP A 100 0.93 9.66 20.07
CA ASP A 100 -0.34 9.02 20.35
C ASP A 100 -1.35 9.49 19.28
N THR A 101 -1.68 8.58 18.36
CA THR A 101 -2.62 8.83 17.26
C THR A 101 -3.94 9.35 17.80
N LEU A 102 -4.35 8.88 18.99
CA LEU A 102 -5.54 9.35 19.66
C LEU A 102 -5.41 10.83 20.06
N SER A 103 -4.26 11.26 20.56
CA SER A 103 -3.99 12.66 20.94
C SER A 103 -4.04 13.62 19.74
N VAL A 104 -3.50 13.23 18.58
CA VAL A 104 -3.58 14.03 17.34
C VAL A 104 -5.03 14.12 16.85
N VAL A 105 -5.74 13.00 16.81
CA VAL A 105 -7.14 12.96 16.39
C VAL A 105 -8.04 13.77 17.35
N LEU A 106 -7.84 13.63 18.66
CA LEU A 106 -8.56 14.41 19.67
C LEU A 106 -8.21 15.90 19.59
N GLY A 107 -6.96 16.25 19.30
CA GLY A 107 -6.54 17.63 19.08
C GLY A 107 -7.26 18.27 17.89
N LEU A 108 -7.29 17.57 16.76
CA LEU A 108 -7.99 18.00 15.54
C LEU A 108 -9.51 18.05 15.75
N ALA A 109 -10.09 17.07 16.43
CA ALA A 109 -11.51 17.03 16.75
C ALA A 109 -11.91 18.17 17.71
N ARG A 110 -11.07 18.50 18.70
CA ARG A 110 -11.29 19.64 19.60
C ARG A 110 -11.16 20.98 18.86
N LEU A 111 -10.16 21.14 18.01
CA LEU A 111 -9.98 22.35 17.19
C LEU A 111 -11.14 22.53 16.22
N GLY A 112 -11.50 21.47 15.48
CA GLY A 112 -12.63 21.47 14.56
C GLY A 112 -13.96 21.69 15.29
N GLY A 113 -14.17 21.02 16.43
CA GLY A 113 -15.36 21.19 17.27
C GLY A 113 -15.48 22.58 17.87
N ALA A 114 -14.42 23.13 18.44
CA ALA A 114 -14.39 24.49 18.97
C ALA A 114 -14.61 25.54 17.87
N PHE A 115 -14.05 25.32 16.68
CA PHE A 115 -14.24 26.16 15.51
C PHE A 115 -15.69 26.10 15.00
N VAL A 116 -16.27 24.91 14.88
CA VAL A 116 -17.68 24.70 14.51
C VAL A 116 -18.59 25.38 15.53
N VAL A 117 -18.37 25.16 16.82
CA VAL A 117 -19.14 25.80 17.90
C VAL A 117 -19.01 27.32 17.85
N ALA A 118 -17.81 27.85 17.62
CA ALA A 118 -17.59 29.30 17.47
C ALA A 118 -18.29 29.88 16.24
N CYS A 119 -18.27 29.16 15.10
CA CYS A 119 -18.96 29.56 13.89
C CYS A 119 -20.49 29.49 14.06
N VAL A 120 -21.02 28.42 14.67
CA VAL A 120 -22.45 28.28 14.96
C VAL A 120 -22.94 29.35 15.94
N ARG A 121 -22.13 29.67 16.95
CA ARG A 121 -22.48 30.69 17.95
C ARG A 121 -22.41 32.12 17.41
N ARG A 122 -21.58 32.38 16.40
CA ARG A 122 -21.34 33.76 15.88
C ARG A 122 -21.92 34.02 14.49
N ALA A 123 -22.24 33.00 13.71
CA ALA A 123 -22.72 33.15 12.35
C ALA A 123 -23.91 32.22 12.08
N VAL A 124 -24.98 32.81 11.54
CA VAL A 124 -26.00 32.04 10.81
C VAL A 124 -25.28 31.48 9.59
N LEU A 125 -24.94 30.20 9.64
CA LEU A 125 -24.37 29.51 8.48
C LEU A 125 -25.34 29.64 7.32
N PRO A 126 -24.85 29.91 6.09
CA PRO A 126 -25.72 29.94 4.93
C PRO A 126 -26.60 28.69 4.88
N LYS A 127 -27.86 28.87 4.44
CA LYS A 127 -28.80 27.75 4.29
C LYS A 127 -28.13 26.64 3.46
N GLY A 128 -28.17 25.41 3.97
CA GLY A 128 -27.59 24.23 3.31
C GLY A 128 -26.12 23.94 3.60
N THR A 129 -25.37 24.83 4.27
CA THR A 129 -23.95 24.56 4.63
C THR A 129 -23.80 23.31 5.50
N TRP A 130 -24.75 23.06 6.42
CA TRP A 130 -24.73 21.87 7.27
C TRP A 130 -24.78 20.57 6.47
N TRP A 131 -25.64 20.51 5.44
CA TRP A 131 -25.72 19.34 4.57
C TRP A 131 -24.46 19.15 3.75
N ARG A 132 -23.82 20.23 3.31
CA ARG A 132 -22.53 20.17 2.60
C ARG A 132 -21.41 19.65 3.51
N LEU A 133 -21.39 20.05 4.79
CA LEU A 133 -20.41 19.57 5.76
C LEU A 133 -20.63 18.09 6.11
N LEU A 134 -21.89 17.68 6.32
CA LEU A 134 -22.22 16.27 6.54
C LEU A 134 -21.89 15.40 5.32
N TYR A 135 -22.10 15.94 4.12
CA TYR A 135 -21.73 15.27 2.88
C TYR A 135 -20.21 15.16 2.74
N LEU A 136 -19.46 16.26 2.78
CA LEU A 136 -18.00 16.28 2.54
C LEU A 136 -17.18 15.71 3.71
N GLY A 137 -17.75 15.65 4.91
CA GLY A 137 -17.15 15.02 6.08
C GLY A 137 -17.51 13.54 6.16
N PRO A 138 -18.45 13.15 7.05
CA PRO A 138 -18.70 11.75 7.39
C PRO A 138 -19.19 10.90 6.21
N PHE A 139 -20.10 11.42 5.36
CA PHE A 139 -20.59 10.63 4.23
C PHE A 139 -19.49 10.37 3.20
N TRP A 140 -18.76 11.41 2.78
CA TRP A 140 -17.65 11.28 1.85
C TRP A 140 -16.55 10.38 2.40
N TRP A 141 -16.24 10.52 3.69
CA TRP A 141 -15.32 9.63 4.39
C TRP A 141 -15.75 8.17 4.28
N LEU A 142 -16.99 7.84 4.65
CA LEU A 142 -17.49 6.47 4.56
C LEU A 142 -17.54 5.95 3.12
N ALA A 143 -17.93 6.79 2.16
CA ALA A 143 -17.99 6.43 0.75
C ALA A 143 -16.60 6.14 0.17
N THR A 144 -15.56 6.88 0.57
CA THR A 144 -14.21 6.74 0.02
C THR A 144 -13.35 5.73 0.78
N VAL A 145 -13.54 5.59 2.09
CA VAL A 145 -12.77 4.69 2.96
C VAL A 145 -13.44 3.32 3.08
N GLY A 146 -14.77 3.24 3.01
CA GLY A 146 -15.54 2.00 3.13
C GLY A 146 -15.07 0.85 2.21
N PRO A 147 -14.80 1.09 0.91
CA PRO A 147 -14.25 0.07 0.02
C PRO A 147 -12.92 -0.54 0.50
N LEU A 148 -12.11 0.22 1.26
CA LEU A 148 -10.84 -0.26 1.78
C LEU A 148 -11.01 -1.33 2.86
N ALA A 149 -12.16 -1.38 3.52
CA ALA A 149 -12.51 -2.47 4.43
C ALA A 149 -12.48 -3.80 3.67
N VAL A 150 -13.15 -3.86 2.52
CA VAL A 150 -13.36 -5.08 1.74
C VAL A 150 -12.07 -5.62 1.11
N VAL A 151 -11.14 -4.72 0.78
CA VAL A 151 -9.92 -5.09 0.06
C VAL A 151 -8.80 -5.60 0.99
N GLY A 152 -8.92 -5.40 2.29
CA GLY A 152 -8.09 -6.05 3.31
C GLY A 152 -6.66 -5.50 3.46
N TYR A 153 -6.14 -4.77 2.48
CA TYR A 153 -4.83 -4.10 2.57
C TYR A 153 -4.97 -2.58 2.73
N PHE A 154 -4.09 -2.00 3.55
CA PHE A 154 -4.04 -0.58 3.87
C PHE A 154 -2.84 0.07 3.19
N THR A 155 -3.06 1.15 2.45
CA THR A 155 -1.99 2.06 2.03
C THR A 155 -2.56 3.47 1.85
N ALA A 156 -1.80 4.48 2.29
CA ALA A 156 -2.19 5.88 2.22
C ALA A 156 -2.54 6.32 0.78
N HIS A 157 -1.97 5.64 -0.22
CA HIS A 157 -2.24 5.88 -1.63
C HIS A 157 -3.70 5.71 -2.06
N HIS A 158 -4.55 5.06 -1.26
CA HIS A 158 -5.99 4.98 -1.58
C HIS A 158 -6.83 6.10 -0.97
N LEU A 159 -6.23 6.95 -0.14
CA LEU A 159 -6.95 7.99 0.61
C LEU A 159 -6.99 9.34 -0.11
N TYR A 160 -6.47 9.47 -1.33
CA TYR A 160 -6.44 10.75 -2.05
C TYR A 160 -7.82 11.39 -2.23
N LEU A 161 -8.87 10.59 -2.53
CA LEU A 161 -10.24 11.12 -2.58
C LEU A 161 -10.72 11.53 -1.19
N THR A 162 -10.45 10.73 -0.17
CA THR A 162 -10.78 11.04 1.23
C THR A 162 -10.16 12.37 1.65
N SER A 163 -8.86 12.56 1.39
CA SER A 163 -8.12 13.80 1.64
C SER A 163 -8.71 14.99 0.88
N ALA A 164 -9.14 14.81 -0.37
CA ALA A 164 -9.80 15.87 -1.13
C ALA A 164 -11.13 16.33 -0.49
N GLY A 165 -11.96 15.38 -0.01
CA GLY A 165 -13.20 15.71 0.69
C GLY A 165 -12.96 16.42 2.02
N LEU A 166 -11.96 15.96 2.79
CA LEU A 166 -11.54 16.63 4.03
C LEU A 166 -11.04 18.05 3.75
N ALA A 167 -10.24 18.27 2.70
CA ALA A 167 -9.76 19.58 2.31
C ALA A 167 -10.93 20.53 1.94
N LEU A 168 -11.92 20.04 1.18
CA LEU A 168 -13.13 20.80 0.85
C LEU A 168 -13.97 21.11 2.11
N CYS A 169 -14.10 20.16 3.03
CA CYS A 169 -14.77 20.35 4.30
C CYS A 169 -14.08 21.45 5.13
N CYS A 170 -12.75 21.39 5.25
CA CYS A 170 -11.93 22.41 5.92
C CYS A 170 -12.07 23.78 5.25
N ALA A 171 -12.09 23.83 3.91
CA ALA A 171 -12.27 25.08 3.17
C ALA A 171 -13.66 25.70 3.41
N LEU A 172 -14.72 24.90 3.44
CA LEU A 172 -16.07 25.38 3.77
C LEU A 172 -16.18 25.89 5.21
N LEU A 173 -15.51 25.22 6.15
CA LEU A 173 -15.42 25.67 7.52
C LEU A 173 -14.68 27.00 7.61
N ALA A 174 -13.51 27.11 6.96
CA ALA A 174 -12.69 28.32 6.92
C ALA A 174 -13.37 29.51 6.20
N TRP A 175 -14.25 29.23 5.24
CA TRP A 175 -14.92 30.26 4.43
C TRP A 175 -15.70 31.27 5.27
N VAL A 176 -16.42 30.83 6.30
CA VAL A 176 -17.29 31.71 7.10
C VAL A 176 -16.50 32.78 7.87
N PRO A 177 -15.49 32.44 8.69
CA PRO A 177 -14.64 33.45 9.34
C PRO A 177 -13.73 34.18 8.35
N TRP A 178 -13.47 33.62 7.17
CA TRP A 178 -12.76 34.33 6.11
C TRP A 178 -13.58 35.48 5.52
N ASP A 179 -14.82 35.19 5.10
CA ASP A 179 -15.73 36.13 4.44
C ASP A 179 -16.29 37.17 5.41
N ARG A 180 -16.71 36.73 6.61
CA ARG A 180 -17.50 37.54 7.55
C ARG A 180 -16.81 37.79 8.90
N GLY A 181 -15.61 37.26 9.09
CA GLY A 181 -14.90 37.37 10.36
C GLY A 181 -14.16 38.69 10.55
N SER A 182 -13.77 38.95 11.81
CA SER A 182 -12.87 40.04 12.14
C SER A 182 -11.49 39.87 11.48
N ARG A 183 -10.65 40.91 11.48
CA ARG A 183 -9.25 40.80 11.01
C ARG A 183 -8.49 39.68 11.75
N VAL A 184 -8.75 39.52 13.06
CA VAL A 184 -8.16 38.46 13.87
C VAL A 184 -8.61 37.08 13.37
N ALA A 185 -9.91 36.88 13.11
CA ALA A 185 -10.43 35.61 12.61
C ALA A 185 -9.83 35.24 11.24
N ARG A 186 -9.73 36.21 10.33
CA ARG A 186 -9.05 36.02 9.03
C ARG A 186 -7.56 35.68 9.19
N GLY A 187 -6.87 36.38 10.09
CA GLY A 187 -5.48 36.09 10.45
C GLY A 187 -5.30 34.68 11.00
N SER A 188 -6.22 34.21 11.85
CA SER A 188 -6.22 32.84 12.37
C SER A 188 -6.46 31.80 11.27
N VAL A 189 -7.37 32.04 10.33
CA VAL A 189 -7.60 31.15 9.18
C VAL A 189 -6.35 31.09 8.29
N ALA A 190 -5.76 32.23 7.96
CA ALA A 190 -4.55 32.29 7.15
C ALA A 190 -3.37 31.61 7.85
N GLY A 191 -3.16 31.89 9.14
CA GLY A 191 -2.11 31.28 9.95
C GLY A 191 -2.30 29.77 10.09
N GLY A 192 -3.52 29.30 10.35
CA GLY A 192 -3.84 27.88 10.40
C GLY A 192 -3.63 27.17 9.06
N GLY A 193 -4.03 27.81 7.95
CA GLY A 193 -3.79 27.31 6.60
C GLY A 193 -2.29 27.22 6.27
N LEU A 194 -1.51 28.24 6.63
CA LEU A 194 -0.06 28.24 6.46
C LEU A 194 0.62 27.15 7.31
N LEU A 195 0.22 26.99 8.57
CA LEU A 195 0.74 25.94 9.45
C LEU A 195 0.42 24.54 8.91
N LEU A 196 -0.80 24.34 8.40
CA LEU A 196 -1.19 23.09 7.76
C LEU A 196 -0.33 22.81 6.53
N LEU A 197 -0.14 23.82 5.66
CA LEU A 197 0.68 23.69 4.45
C LEU A 197 2.14 23.35 4.79
N LEU A 198 2.77 24.09 5.71
CA LEU A 198 4.15 23.84 6.12
C LEU A 198 4.31 22.48 6.81
N GLY A 199 3.36 22.11 7.67
CA GLY A 199 3.34 20.81 8.32
C GLY A 199 3.21 19.66 7.32
N SER A 200 2.25 19.74 6.39
CA SER A 200 2.09 18.76 5.32
C SER A 200 3.31 18.69 4.40
N TYR A 201 3.95 19.83 4.08
CA TYR A 201 5.17 19.86 3.28
C TYR A 201 6.34 19.19 3.99
N ALA A 202 6.53 19.45 5.29
CA ALA A 202 7.58 18.81 6.08
C ALA A 202 7.38 17.28 6.16
N LEU A 203 6.15 16.84 6.41
CA LEU A 203 5.80 15.41 6.43
C LEU A 203 6.00 14.75 5.06
N LEU A 204 5.55 15.41 3.98
CA LEU A 204 5.77 14.93 2.62
C LEU A 204 7.26 14.79 2.31
N ARG A 205 8.11 15.76 2.71
CA ARG A 205 9.56 15.67 2.54
C ARG A 205 10.16 14.45 3.24
N THR A 206 9.71 14.15 4.46
CA THR A 206 10.15 12.95 5.18
C THR A 206 9.71 11.68 4.48
N THR A 207 8.42 11.56 4.13
CA THR A 207 7.89 10.37 3.45
C THR A 207 8.53 10.18 2.07
N SER A 208 8.68 11.24 1.28
CA SER A 208 9.38 11.17 -0.01
C SER A 208 10.83 10.72 0.14
N GLY A 209 11.53 11.20 1.18
CA GLY A 209 12.90 10.74 1.48
C GLY A 209 12.99 9.25 1.77
N GLU A 210 12.02 8.67 2.48
CA GLU A 210 11.93 7.20 2.68
C GLU A 210 11.73 6.46 1.36
N TRP A 211 10.87 6.97 0.47
CA TRP A 211 10.64 6.37 -0.85
C TRP A 211 11.86 6.48 -1.76
N GLU A 212 12.56 7.61 -1.73
CA GLU A 212 13.83 7.82 -2.45
C GLU A 212 14.90 6.82 -1.94
N ALA A 213 15.09 6.72 -0.62
CA ALA A 213 16.04 5.77 -0.03
C ALA A 213 15.71 4.30 -0.37
N ALA A 214 14.43 3.93 -0.35
CA ALA A 214 13.98 2.60 -0.75
C ALA A 214 14.22 2.34 -2.26
N GLY A 215 14.04 3.35 -3.11
CA GLY A 215 14.33 3.28 -4.55
C GLY A 215 15.81 3.13 -4.85
N ASP A 216 16.66 3.89 -4.15
CA ASP A 216 18.12 3.79 -4.24
C ASP A 216 18.60 2.40 -3.82
N PHE A 217 18.10 1.89 -2.69
CA PHE A 217 18.47 0.57 -2.21
C PHE A 217 17.94 -0.54 -3.14
N SER A 218 16.71 -0.42 -3.66
CA SER A 218 16.18 -1.36 -4.65
C SER A 218 17.04 -1.40 -5.92
N SER A 219 17.62 -0.27 -6.32
CA SER A 219 18.54 -0.18 -7.47
C SER A 219 19.87 -0.90 -7.18
N VAL A 220 20.38 -0.80 -5.95
CA VAL A 220 21.54 -1.59 -5.48
C VAL A 220 21.23 -3.09 -5.55
N ILE A 221 20.11 -3.52 -4.98
CA ILE A 221 19.68 -4.93 -4.99
C ILE A 221 19.56 -5.44 -6.43
N ALA A 222 18.87 -4.71 -7.32
CA ALA A 222 18.69 -5.11 -8.71
C ALA A 222 20.01 -5.21 -9.48
N ARG A 223 20.95 -4.30 -9.25
CA ARG A 223 22.30 -4.35 -9.83
C ARG A 223 23.06 -5.57 -9.32
N ASP A 224 23.12 -5.77 -8.01
CA ASP A 224 23.89 -6.84 -7.38
C ASP A 224 23.35 -8.21 -7.81
N VAL A 225 22.02 -8.39 -7.83
CA VAL A 225 21.37 -9.63 -8.32
C VAL A 225 21.75 -9.90 -9.78
N ARG A 226 21.71 -8.88 -10.64
CA ARG A 226 22.08 -8.99 -12.05
C ARG A 226 23.54 -9.40 -12.22
N GLU A 227 24.45 -8.79 -11.46
CA GLU A 227 25.87 -9.14 -11.47
C GLU A 227 26.09 -10.59 -11.05
N GLN A 228 25.44 -11.05 -9.97
CA GLN A 228 25.56 -12.42 -9.50
C GLN A 228 24.97 -13.44 -10.49
N LEU A 229 23.82 -13.16 -11.08
CA LEU A 229 23.16 -14.07 -12.05
C LEU A 229 23.90 -14.14 -13.39
N ASN A 230 24.53 -13.04 -13.81
CA ASN A 230 25.38 -13.02 -15.00
C ASN A 230 26.67 -13.82 -14.78
N ALA A 231 27.27 -13.72 -13.59
CA ALA A 231 28.48 -14.46 -13.23
C ALA A 231 28.22 -15.94 -12.97
N ALA A 232 26.99 -16.31 -12.56
CA ALA A 232 26.62 -17.68 -12.27
C ALA A 232 26.43 -18.53 -13.55
N PRO A 233 26.79 -19.83 -13.51
CA PRO A 233 26.43 -20.78 -14.57
C PRO A 233 24.92 -20.85 -14.79
N ALA A 234 24.50 -21.10 -16.03
CA ALA A 234 23.09 -21.36 -16.33
C ALA A 234 22.60 -22.61 -15.56
N GLY A 235 21.34 -22.55 -15.09
CA GLY A 235 20.71 -23.56 -14.24
C GLY A 235 21.05 -23.46 -12.74
N THR A 236 21.88 -22.49 -12.33
CA THR A 236 22.12 -22.20 -10.90
C THR A 236 20.80 -21.95 -10.17
N LEU A 237 20.70 -22.43 -8.92
CA LEU A 237 19.59 -22.09 -8.04
C LEU A 237 19.98 -20.90 -7.15
N VAL A 238 19.17 -19.86 -7.20
CA VAL A 238 19.34 -18.66 -6.39
C VAL A 238 18.20 -18.56 -5.38
N VAL A 239 18.55 -18.52 -4.09
CA VAL A 239 17.62 -18.23 -3.01
C VAL A 239 17.80 -16.76 -2.64
N LEU A 240 16.72 -16.00 -2.75
CA LEU A 240 16.76 -14.55 -2.83
C LEU A 240 15.89 -13.94 -1.74
N GLY A 241 16.52 -13.24 -0.80
CA GLY A 241 15.85 -12.61 0.33
C GLY A 241 16.20 -11.14 0.46
N ALA A 242 15.25 -10.26 0.16
CA ALA A 242 15.35 -8.89 0.65
C ALA A 242 15.24 -8.88 2.19
N PRO A 243 15.82 -7.86 2.86
CA PRO A 243 15.66 -7.68 4.30
C PRO A 243 14.17 -7.74 4.67
N PRO A 244 13.80 -8.50 5.72
CA PRO A 244 12.41 -8.65 6.10
C PRO A 244 11.74 -7.33 6.46
N THR A 245 10.41 -7.33 6.45
CA THR A 245 9.59 -6.21 6.93
C THR A 245 9.81 -6.04 8.43
N GLY A 246 10.58 -5.05 8.87
CA GLY A 246 10.74 -4.75 10.30
C GLY A 246 12.12 -4.29 10.74
N SER A 247 13.20 -4.63 10.02
CA SER A 247 14.57 -4.26 10.41
C SER A 247 14.86 -2.76 10.31
N ASP A 248 14.20 -2.07 9.38
CA ASP A 248 14.05 -0.61 9.36
C ASP A 248 12.84 -0.27 8.48
N PRO A 249 11.76 0.32 9.03
CA PRO A 249 10.60 0.73 8.23
C PRO A 249 10.94 1.73 7.12
N ALA A 250 12.04 2.48 7.23
CA ALA A 250 12.48 3.44 6.22
C ALA A 250 12.95 2.76 4.92
N LEU A 251 13.47 1.53 4.99
CA LEU A 251 14.03 0.87 3.81
C LEU A 251 12.97 0.28 2.87
N ARG A 252 11.72 0.12 3.35
CA ARG A 252 10.56 -0.42 2.60
C ARG A 252 10.89 -1.64 1.72
N THR A 253 11.83 -2.48 2.17
CA THR A 253 12.39 -3.63 1.42
C THR A 253 11.35 -4.69 1.04
N TRP A 254 10.21 -4.69 1.72
CA TRP A 254 9.04 -5.49 1.36
C TRP A 254 8.59 -5.22 -0.09
N LEU A 255 8.69 -3.98 -0.59
CA LEU A 255 8.39 -3.62 -1.98
C LEU A 255 9.24 -4.42 -2.96
N TRP A 256 10.52 -4.63 -2.62
CA TRP A 256 11.41 -5.40 -3.44
C TRP A 256 10.97 -6.87 -3.52
N GLY A 257 10.55 -7.45 -2.39
CA GLY A 257 9.94 -8.78 -2.37
C GLY A 257 8.84 -8.92 -3.43
N PHE A 258 7.81 -8.07 -3.37
CA PHE A 258 6.69 -8.09 -4.32
C PHE A 258 7.09 -7.83 -5.79
N SER A 259 8.15 -7.06 -6.03
CA SER A 259 8.59 -6.68 -7.38
C SER A 259 9.68 -7.59 -7.94
N SER A 260 10.29 -8.44 -7.12
CA SER A 260 11.42 -9.29 -7.51
C SER A 260 11.16 -10.19 -8.73
N PRO A 261 9.96 -10.79 -8.94
CA PRO A 261 9.73 -11.57 -10.15
C PRO A 261 9.79 -10.71 -11.42
N PHE A 262 9.34 -9.46 -11.34
CA PHE A 262 9.35 -8.53 -12.47
C PHE A 262 10.72 -7.91 -12.68
N ALA A 263 11.48 -7.65 -11.61
CA ALA A 263 12.83 -7.10 -11.68
C ALA A 263 13.83 -8.00 -12.43
N LEU A 264 13.53 -9.29 -12.50
CA LEU A 264 14.33 -10.32 -13.17
C LEU A 264 13.94 -10.55 -14.65
N LEU A 265 12.93 -9.84 -15.14
CA LEU A 265 12.37 -9.99 -16.48
C LEU A 265 12.50 -8.69 -17.30
N PRO A 266 12.57 -8.78 -18.64
CA PRO A 266 12.38 -7.61 -19.49
C PRO A 266 11.01 -6.93 -19.22
N PRO A 267 10.92 -5.58 -19.24
CA PRO A 267 11.97 -4.61 -19.62
C PRO A 267 12.88 -4.16 -18.46
N PHE A 268 12.72 -4.70 -17.24
CA PHE A 268 13.48 -4.28 -16.06
C PHE A 268 14.89 -4.90 -16.02
N SER A 269 15.07 -6.00 -16.73
CA SER A 269 16.37 -6.59 -17.06
C SER A 269 16.54 -6.70 -18.59
N ALA A 270 17.79 -6.68 -19.05
CA ALA A 270 18.11 -6.91 -20.47
C ALA A 270 17.90 -8.39 -20.89
N VAL A 271 17.88 -9.30 -19.92
CA VAL A 271 17.77 -10.75 -20.13
C VAL A 271 16.72 -11.30 -19.16
N ASP A 272 15.93 -12.26 -19.60
CA ASP A 272 15.07 -13.05 -18.73
C ASP A 272 15.92 -13.96 -17.84
N PHE A 273 16.13 -13.54 -16.59
CA PHE A 273 16.93 -14.31 -15.63
C PHE A 273 16.18 -15.53 -15.10
N THR A 274 14.85 -15.54 -15.17
CA THR A 274 14.02 -16.66 -14.70
C THR A 274 14.15 -17.88 -15.59
N GLN A 275 14.52 -17.70 -16.86
CA GLN A 275 14.88 -18.79 -17.77
C GLN A 275 16.31 -19.28 -17.62
N ARG A 276 17.22 -18.43 -17.09
CA ARG A 276 18.64 -18.76 -16.91
C ARG A 276 18.91 -19.47 -15.59
N ALA A 277 18.20 -19.12 -14.52
CA ALA A 277 18.42 -19.62 -13.17
C ALA A 277 17.09 -19.97 -12.50
N GLY A 278 17.09 -21.00 -11.66
CA GLY A 278 15.98 -21.22 -10.74
C GLY A 278 16.04 -20.14 -9.66
N VAL A 279 14.95 -19.41 -9.44
CA VAL A 279 14.91 -18.36 -8.42
C VAL A 279 13.84 -18.69 -7.40
N ILE A 280 14.27 -18.84 -6.14
CA ILE A 280 13.40 -19.00 -4.98
C ILE A 280 13.37 -17.68 -4.23
N THR A 281 12.17 -17.19 -3.97
CA THR A 281 11.92 -16.02 -3.13
C THR A 281 11.10 -16.45 -1.91
N ARG A 282 10.96 -15.56 -0.94
CA ARG A 282 10.09 -15.80 0.21
C ARG A 282 8.61 -15.86 -0.18
N SER A 283 7.78 -16.37 0.74
CA SER A 283 6.36 -16.61 0.50
C SER A 283 5.53 -15.35 0.25
N GLU A 284 5.97 -14.18 0.70
CA GLU A 284 5.24 -12.91 0.59
C GLU A 284 5.09 -12.42 -0.85
N VAL A 285 5.91 -12.95 -1.77
CA VAL A 285 5.85 -12.63 -3.21
C VAL A 285 4.71 -13.36 -3.90
N HIS A 286 4.21 -14.43 -3.30
CA HIS A 286 3.16 -15.28 -3.86
C HIS A 286 1.80 -14.90 -3.29
N CYS A 287 0.73 -15.08 -4.06
CA CYS A 287 -0.62 -14.81 -3.56
C CYS A 287 -1.00 -15.71 -2.38
N CYS A 288 -0.40 -16.90 -2.37
CA CYS A 288 -0.95 -18.07 -1.73
C CYS A 288 0.17 -19.03 -1.34
N ALA A 289 0.07 -19.66 -0.16
CA ALA A 289 1.09 -20.57 0.35
C ALA A 289 1.31 -21.79 -0.58
N SER A 290 0.24 -22.31 -1.20
CA SER A 290 0.34 -23.41 -2.19
C SER A 290 1.14 -23.00 -3.42
N GLN A 291 0.89 -21.81 -3.97
CA GLN A 291 1.62 -21.30 -5.13
C GLN A 291 3.11 -21.14 -4.82
N CYS A 292 3.45 -20.61 -3.64
CA CYS A 292 4.83 -20.57 -3.17
C CYS A 292 5.42 -21.98 -3.09
N ALA A 293 4.66 -22.94 -2.55
CA ALA A 293 5.15 -24.30 -2.35
C ALA A 293 5.41 -25.04 -3.65
N ASP A 294 4.52 -24.91 -4.62
CA ASP A 294 4.67 -25.51 -5.94
C ASP A 294 5.86 -24.89 -6.68
N HIS A 295 6.01 -23.56 -6.61
CA HIS A 295 7.15 -22.83 -7.20
C HIS A 295 8.49 -23.29 -6.62
N VAL A 296 8.62 -23.33 -5.28
CA VAL A 296 9.85 -23.74 -4.60
C VAL A 296 10.18 -25.20 -4.92
N ARG A 297 9.22 -26.12 -4.80
CA ARG A 297 9.45 -27.54 -5.12
C ARG A 297 9.84 -27.74 -6.58
N SER A 298 9.21 -27.03 -7.51
CA SER A 298 9.57 -27.07 -8.92
C SER A 298 10.99 -26.56 -9.17
N ALA A 299 11.37 -25.43 -8.56
CA ALA A 299 12.70 -24.86 -8.72
C ALA A 299 13.80 -25.77 -8.13
N VAL A 300 13.59 -26.29 -6.91
CA VAL A 300 14.56 -27.18 -6.25
C VAL A 300 14.68 -28.51 -6.99
N SER A 301 13.57 -29.12 -7.41
CA SER A 301 13.60 -30.40 -8.14
C SER A 301 14.28 -30.28 -9.50
N THR A 302 13.99 -29.21 -10.25
CA THR A 302 14.63 -28.92 -11.54
C THR A 302 16.14 -28.73 -11.38
N TRP A 303 16.55 -27.93 -10.39
CA TRP A 303 17.97 -27.71 -10.11
C TRP A 303 18.67 -28.99 -9.64
N ARG A 304 18.04 -29.79 -8.77
CA ARG A 304 18.60 -31.05 -8.28
C ARG A 304 18.82 -32.07 -9.40
N ALA A 305 17.92 -32.11 -10.38
CA ALA A 305 18.01 -32.99 -11.53
C ALA A 305 19.06 -32.55 -12.57
N ALA A 306 19.55 -31.30 -12.49
CA ALA A 306 20.49 -30.78 -13.46
C ALA A 306 21.87 -31.49 -13.35
N PRO A 307 22.47 -31.90 -14.48
CA PRO A 307 23.76 -32.58 -14.49
C PRO A 307 24.89 -31.64 -14.01
N GLY A 308 25.90 -32.22 -13.36
CA GLY A 308 27.14 -31.50 -13.00
C GLY A 308 27.10 -30.75 -11.67
N GLY A 309 26.07 -30.95 -10.84
CA GLY A 309 26.07 -30.41 -9.46
C GLY A 309 26.12 -28.89 -9.42
N LEU A 310 25.20 -28.24 -10.13
CA LEU A 310 25.13 -26.78 -10.23
C LEU A 310 25.10 -26.10 -8.85
N PRO A 311 25.68 -24.90 -8.72
CA PRO A 311 25.79 -24.24 -7.43
C PRO A 311 24.43 -23.79 -6.90
N VAL A 312 24.38 -23.59 -5.58
CA VAL A 312 23.33 -22.82 -4.90
C VAL A 312 23.96 -21.51 -4.45
N ILE A 313 23.29 -20.41 -4.74
CA ILE A 313 23.67 -19.09 -4.26
C ILE A 313 22.53 -18.53 -3.41
N VAL A 314 22.83 -18.14 -2.17
CA VAL A 314 21.89 -17.41 -1.32
C VAL A 314 22.31 -15.95 -1.31
N LEU A 315 21.40 -15.06 -1.68
CA LEU A 315 21.62 -13.62 -1.72
C LEU A 315 20.68 -12.92 -0.75
N GLY A 316 21.24 -12.00 0.03
CA GLY A 316 20.48 -11.04 0.80
C GLY A 316 21.29 -9.77 1.05
N TRP A 317 20.75 -8.81 1.79
CA TRP A 317 21.42 -7.52 2.01
C TRP A 317 21.34 -7.14 3.46
N ASP A 318 22.44 -6.65 4.03
CA ASP A 318 22.41 -6.11 5.39
C ASP A 318 21.61 -4.80 5.40
N ALA A 319 20.60 -4.69 6.26
CA ALA A 319 19.73 -3.52 6.30
C ALA A 319 20.48 -2.23 6.71
N GLY A 320 21.48 -2.33 7.59
CA GLY A 320 22.18 -1.15 8.11
C GLY A 320 23.25 -0.61 7.15
N THR A 321 23.94 -1.49 6.44
CA THR A 321 25.06 -1.14 5.54
C THR A 321 24.69 -1.21 4.06
N GLN A 322 23.51 -1.77 3.75
CA GLN A 322 23.02 -2.01 2.39
C GLN A 322 23.96 -2.88 1.53
N ARG A 323 24.86 -3.62 2.17
CA ARG A 323 25.83 -4.47 1.48
C ARG A 323 25.24 -5.84 1.15
N LEU A 324 25.58 -6.35 -0.02
CA LEU A 324 25.27 -7.72 -0.43
C LEU A 324 25.91 -8.72 0.55
N LEU A 325 25.07 -9.59 1.09
CA LEU A 325 25.43 -10.82 1.79
C LEU A 325 25.24 -11.97 0.81
N LYS A 326 26.26 -12.84 0.71
CA LYS A 326 26.27 -13.97 -0.22
C LYS A 326 26.75 -15.22 0.49
N LEU A 327 26.02 -16.31 0.31
CA LEU A 327 26.48 -17.66 0.62
C LEU A 327 26.48 -18.50 -0.65
N THR A 328 27.47 -19.36 -0.77
CA THR A 328 27.50 -20.39 -1.82
C THR A 328 27.69 -21.74 -1.18
N ASN A 329 27.29 -22.80 -1.87
CA ASN A 329 27.54 -24.16 -1.39
C ASN A 329 29.04 -24.52 -1.40
N GLN A 330 29.90 -23.71 -2.01
CA GLN A 330 31.36 -23.85 -1.91
C GLN A 330 31.88 -23.30 -0.58
N ASP A 331 31.35 -22.14 -0.15
CA ASP A 331 31.79 -21.45 1.06
C ASP A 331 31.08 -21.96 2.33
N THR A 332 29.91 -22.59 2.18
CA THR A 332 29.06 -23.02 3.29
C THR A 332 28.71 -24.51 3.17
N PRO A 333 29.49 -25.39 3.84
CA PRO A 333 29.18 -26.81 3.91
C PRO A 333 27.75 -27.06 4.42
N GLY A 334 27.03 -27.97 3.75
CA GLY A 334 25.65 -28.33 4.11
C GLY A 334 24.56 -27.43 3.50
N LEU A 335 24.88 -26.29 2.89
CA LEU A 335 23.86 -25.43 2.26
C LEU A 335 23.06 -26.18 1.18
N ARG A 336 23.74 -27.01 0.38
CA ARG A 336 23.11 -27.88 -0.62
C ARG A 336 22.08 -28.81 0.01
N GLN A 337 22.45 -29.52 1.08
CA GLN A 337 21.57 -30.46 1.77
C GLN A 337 20.35 -29.74 2.36
N GLN A 338 20.53 -28.54 2.90
CA GLN A 338 19.44 -27.73 3.44
C GLN A 338 18.43 -27.32 2.36
N VAL A 339 18.92 -26.90 1.19
CA VAL A 339 18.04 -26.55 0.08
C VAL A 339 17.35 -27.79 -0.51
N GLU A 340 18.04 -28.92 -0.59
CA GLU A 340 17.43 -30.19 -1.01
C GLU A 340 16.35 -30.65 -0.01
N ALA A 341 16.56 -30.45 1.30
CA ALA A 341 15.59 -30.79 2.35
C ALA A 341 14.30 -29.96 2.29
N LEU A 342 14.27 -28.85 1.53
CA LEU A 342 13.01 -28.14 1.26
C LEU A 342 11.99 -29.05 0.56
N LEU A 343 12.44 -30.02 -0.25
CA LEU A 343 11.53 -30.96 -0.91
C LEU A 343 10.78 -31.87 0.10
N ASP A 344 11.34 -32.07 1.29
CA ASP A 344 10.80 -32.95 2.32
C ASP A 344 9.78 -32.23 3.23
N ALA A 345 9.57 -30.92 3.04
CA ALA A 345 8.60 -30.16 3.83
C ALA A 345 7.17 -30.66 3.60
N ALA A 346 6.52 -31.09 4.69
CA ALA A 346 5.19 -31.68 4.66
C ALA A 346 4.10 -30.67 4.29
N THR A 347 4.21 -29.44 4.81
CA THR A 347 3.24 -28.37 4.56
C THR A 347 3.87 -27.17 3.86
N ALA A 348 3.03 -26.31 3.28
CA ALA A 348 3.50 -25.04 2.70
C ALA A 348 4.08 -24.08 3.75
N GLY A 349 3.61 -24.19 5.01
CA GLY A 349 4.16 -23.46 6.14
C GLY A 349 5.57 -23.92 6.49
N ASP A 350 5.79 -25.23 6.61
CA ASP A 350 7.12 -25.82 6.87
C ASP A 350 8.11 -25.44 5.78
N LEU A 351 7.66 -25.44 4.52
CA LEU A 351 8.49 -25.07 3.39
C LEU A 351 8.90 -23.59 3.43
N SER A 352 7.94 -22.70 3.73
CA SER A 352 8.22 -21.26 3.87
C SER A 352 9.20 -21.02 5.03
N GLY A 353 8.99 -21.68 6.17
CA GLY A 353 9.92 -21.66 7.29
C GLY A 353 11.32 -22.20 6.94
N GLY A 354 11.40 -23.22 6.09
CA GLY A 354 12.65 -23.74 5.55
C GLY A 354 13.39 -22.74 4.66
N VAL A 355 12.68 -22.03 3.78
CA VAL A 355 13.25 -20.95 2.95
C VAL A 355 13.77 -19.82 3.83
N ASP A 356 13.00 -19.42 4.84
CA ASP A 356 13.42 -18.40 5.80
C ASP A 356 14.65 -18.86 6.58
N ALA A 357 14.70 -20.12 7.03
CA ALA A 357 15.87 -20.67 7.71
C ALA A 357 17.14 -20.62 6.83
N VAL A 358 17.05 -20.92 5.54
CA VAL A 358 18.17 -20.79 4.59
C VAL A 358 18.62 -19.33 4.47
N LEU A 359 17.68 -18.38 4.39
CA LEU A 359 17.97 -16.95 4.31
C LEU A 359 18.57 -16.39 5.61
N MET A 360 18.11 -16.86 6.77
CA MET A 360 18.59 -16.43 8.09
C MET A 360 20.06 -16.75 8.33
N ARG A 361 20.64 -17.74 7.62
CA ARG A 361 22.08 -18.04 7.68
C ARG A 361 22.96 -16.91 7.18
N LEU A 362 22.44 -16.01 6.34
CA LEU A 362 23.13 -14.77 5.98
C LEU A 362 23.44 -13.92 7.22
N GLY A 363 22.55 -13.96 8.23
CA GLY A 363 22.66 -13.24 9.49
C GLY A 363 23.34 -13.99 10.63
N GLU A 364 23.42 -15.32 10.61
CA GLU A 364 24.19 -16.05 11.64
C GLU A 364 25.67 -15.67 11.62
N ASN A 365 26.16 -15.20 10.48
CA ASN A 365 27.51 -14.65 10.32
C ASN A 365 27.61 -13.13 10.60
N GLN A 366 26.49 -12.42 10.78
CA GLN A 366 26.44 -10.98 11.07
C GLN A 366 25.18 -10.61 11.88
N ALA A 367 25.38 -10.15 13.13
CA ALA A 367 24.38 -9.98 14.20
C ALA A 367 23.11 -9.12 13.92
N ARG A 368 22.76 -8.78 12.68
CA ARG A 368 21.72 -7.79 12.32
C ARG A 368 20.61 -8.28 11.39
N PHE A 369 20.56 -9.56 11.03
CA PHE A 369 19.47 -10.13 10.21
C PHE A 369 18.31 -10.72 11.03
N ARG A 370 18.27 -10.47 12.35
CA ARG A 370 17.19 -10.98 13.20
C ARG A 370 15.92 -10.16 13.00
N LEU A 371 14.84 -10.88 12.73
CA LEU A 371 13.47 -10.42 12.93
C LEU A 371 13.28 -10.30 14.44
N ASP A 372 13.17 -9.06 14.95
CA ASP A 372 12.67 -8.81 16.30
C ASP A 372 11.14 -8.90 16.34
#